data_AF-A0A218ZQN2-F1
#
_entry.id   AF-A0A218ZQN2-F1
#
_cell.length_a   1.000
_cell.length_b   1.000
_cell.length_c   1.000
_cell.angle_alpha   90.00
_cell.angle_beta   90.00
_cell.angle_gamma   90.00
#
_symmetry.space_group_name_H-M   'P 1'
#
loop_
_entity.id
_entity.type
_entity.pdbx_description
1 polymer ?
#
loop_
_entity_poly.entity_id
_entity_poly.type
_entity_poly.pdbx_seq_one_letter_code
_entity_poly.pdbx_strand_id
1 'polypeptide(L)'
;MSGELTRSQKNFLNKLMEESSERLEASEKFIKNLGKGEISELSVQEASRLIDELQKIKSEGGSSTGGTGPTKKQKSFISNLQDSEERIAYTRKYLEKAGKKSVDELNVKEASLLIDGLMEKKGDPQRTRAQTDFQATPKQINYIKSLQKSEKDQKIVTEYLKSIGKKSLDEITRTEASTIIEKLKI
;
A
#
# COMPACT_ATOMS: atom_id res chain seq x y z
N MET A 1 -2.99 2.54 -29.06
CA MET A 1 -1.55 2.82 -29.20
C MET A 1 -0.81 1.80 -28.35
N SER A 2 -0.08 0.88 -28.98
CA SER A 2 0.73 -0.10 -28.26
C SER A 2 2.04 0.58 -27.88
N GLY A 3 2.14 1.05 -26.65
CA GLY A 3 3.34 1.72 -26.14
C GLY A 3 4.51 0.76 -26.01
N GLU A 4 5.73 1.28 -26.14
CA GLU A 4 6.98 0.56 -25.89
C GLU A 4 7.10 0.18 -24.42
N LEU A 5 7.83 -0.92 -24.15
CA LEU A 5 8.17 -1.38 -22.81
C LEU A 5 8.67 -0.23 -21.92
N THR A 6 8.02 -0.03 -20.78
CA THR A 6 8.47 0.99 -19.82
C THR A 6 9.75 0.54 -19.10
N ARG A 7 10.61 1.49 -18.71
CA ARG A 7 11.81 1.21 -17.90
C ARG A 7 11.50 0.42 -16.62
N SER A 8 10.35 0.72 -15.99
CA SER A 8 9.90 0.02 -14.79
C SER A 8 9.58 -1.45 -15.07
N GLN A 9 8.88 -1.75 -16.16
CA GLN A 9 8.58 -3.14 -16.56
C GLN A 9 9.85 -3.89 -16.95
N LYS A 10 10.78 -3.24 -17.67
CA LYS A 10 12.08 -3.83 -18.04
C LYS A 10 12.87 -4.27 -16.81
N ASN A 11 13.03 -3.38 -15.83
CA ASN A 11 13.76 -3.68 -14.60
C ASN A 11 13.09 -4.81 -13.80
N PHE A 12 11.76 -4.84 -13.79
CA PHE A 12 11.01 -5.85 -13.07
C PHE A 12 11.10 -7.24 -13.72
N LEU A 13 11.00 -7.31 -15.05
CA LEU A 13 11.20 -8.53 -15.80
C LEU A 13 12.61 -9.09 -15.59
N ASN A 14 13.64 -8.25 -15.69
CA ASN A 14 15.02 -8.66 -15.44
C ASN A 14 15.18 -9.29 -14.05
N LYS A 15 14.61 -8.64 -13.02
CA LYS A 15 14.63 -9.18 -11.67
C LYS A 15 13.91 -10.53 -11.55
N LEU A 16 12.73 -10.68 -12.17
CA LEU A 16 11.99 -11.94 -12.13
C LEU A 16 12.77 -13.09 -12.78
N MET A 17 13.50 -12.81 -13.86
CA MET A 17 14.31 -13.80 -14.59
C MET A 17 15.61 -14.14 -13.84
N GLU A 18 16.26 -13.17 -13.18
CA GLU A 18 17.44 -13.40 -12.34
C GLU A 18 17.13 -14.30 -11.13
N GLU A 19 15.91 -14.21 -10.62
CA GLU A 19 15.47 -14.95 -9.43
C GLU A 19 15.16 -16.44 -9.69
N SER A 20 15.10 -16.89 -10.94
CA SER A 20 14.77 -18.29 -11.28
C SER A 20 15.13 -18.65 -12.72
N SER A 21 15.91 -19.72 -12.89
CA SER A 21 16.20 -20.31 -14.20
C SER A 21 14.93 -20.74 -14.95
N GLU A 22 13.90 -21.24 -14.25
CA GLU A 22 12.61 -21.58 -14.86
C GLU A 22 11.88 -20.35 -15.43
N ARG A 23 11.99 -19.20 -14.75
CA ARG A 23 11.43 -17.93 -15.23
C ARG A 23 12.20 -17.38 -16.43
N LEU A 24 13.52 -17.58 -16.46
CA LEU A 24 14.34 -17.23 -17.62
C LEU A 24 13.97 -18.09 -18.83
N GLU A 25 13.84 -19.40 -18.68
CA GLU A 25 13.43 -20.28 -19.78
C GLU A 25 12.00 -19.97 -20.28
N ALA A 26 11.08 -19.67 -19.36
CA ALA A 26 9.72 -19.30 -19.71
C ALA A 26 9.66 -17.96 -20.47
N SER A 27 10.49 -16.98 -20.09
CA SER A 27 10.53 -15.70 -20.79
C SER A 27 11.11 -15.82 -22.19
N GLU A 28 12.17 -16.61 -22.38
CA GLU A 28 12.74 -16.89 -23.70
C GLU A 28 11.72 -17.57 -24.62
N LYS A 29 10.99 -18.57 -24.11
CA LYS A 29 9.90 -19.23 -24.85
C LYS A 29 8.80 -18.24 -25.24
N PHE A 30 8.40 -17.37 -24.32
CA PHE A 30 7.36 -16.37 -24.58
C PHE A 30 7.78 -15.37 -25.67
N ILE A 31 9.00 -14.84 -25.58
CA ILE A 31 9.56 -13.89 -26.56
C ILE A 31 9.67 -14.54 -27.94
N LYS A 32 10.16 -15.79 -28.00
CA LYS A 32 10.27 -16.56 -29.24
C LYS A 32 8.91 -16.86 -29.86
N ASN A 33 7.90 -17.19 -29.05
CA ASN A 33 6.52 -17.42 -29.53
C ASN A 33 5.88 -16.16 -30.13
N LEU A 34 6.32 -14.97 -29.69
CA LEU A 34 5.91 -13.69 -30.27
C LEU A 34 6.76 -13.28 -31.48
N GLY A 35 7.76 -14.08 -31.88
CA GLY A 35 8.66 -13.79 -32.99
C GLY A 35 9.63 -12.64 -32.73
N LYS A 36 9.95 -12.36 -31.45
CA LYS A 36 10.82 -11.26 -31.02
C LYS A 36 12.21 -11.74 -30.66
N GLY A 37 13.19 -10.85 -30.73
CA GLY A 37 14.59 -11.14 -30.42
C GLY A 37 14.93 -10.98 -28.94
N GLU A 38 14.33 -9.97 -28.29
CA GLU A 38 14.66 -9.62 -26.91
C GLU A 38 13.47 -8.99 -26.16
N ILE A 39 13.58 -8.91 -24.82
CA ILE A 39 12.53 -8.30 -23.98
C ILE A 39 12.25 -6.84 -24.35
N SER A 40 13.26 -6.12 -24.84
CA SER A 40 13.16 -4.68 -25.13
C SER A 40 12.18 -4.41 -26.28
N GLU A 41 11.92 -5.41 -27.10
CA GLU A 41 10.98 -5.34 -28.23
C GLU A 41 9.51 -5.59 -27.80
N LEU A 42 9.27 -5.92 -26.53
CA LEU A 42 7.91 -6.12 -26.02
C LEU A 42 7.17 -4.77 -25.94
N SER A 43 5.89 -4.78 -26.28
CA SER A 43 4.98 -3.69 -25.93
C SER A 43 4.62 -3.75 -24.44
N VAL A 44 4.08 -2.66 -23.91
CA VAL A 44 3.57 -2.60 -22.52
C VAL A 44 2.60 -3.76 -22.22
N GLN A 45 1.74 -4.12 -23.16
CA GLN A 45 0.74 -5.17 -22.95
C GLN A 45 1.37 -6.57 -22.93
N GLU A 46 2.30 -6.84 -23.83
CA GLU A 46 3.02 -8.13 -23.86
C GLU A 46 3.93 -8.26 -22.64
N ALA A 47 4.57 -7.18 -22.22
CA ALA A 47 5.37 -7.13 -21.00
C ALA A 47 4.52 -7.43 -19.76
N SER A 48 3.33 -6.85 -19.64
CA SER A 48 2.41 -7.15 -18.54
C SER A 48 1.96 -8.62 -18.57
N ARG A 49 1.65 -9.18 -19.74
CA ARG A 49 1.29 -10.60 -19.87
C ARG A 49 2.45 -11.51 -19.45
N LEU A 50 3.66 -11.20 -19.90
CA LEU A 50 4.85 -11.94 -19.51
C LEU A 50 5.08 -11.86 -17.99
N ILE A 51 4.94 -10.69 -17.38
CA ILE A 51 5.01 -10.52 -15.92
C ILE A 51 4.02 -11.46 -15.22
N ASP A 52 2.76 -11.47 -15.65
CA ASP A 52 1.72 -12.30 -15.05
C ASP A 52 2.03 -13.81 -15.20
N GLU A 53 2.65 -14.23 -16.32
CA GLU A 53 3.08 -15.61 -16.52
C GLU A 53 4.27 -15.98 -15.64
N LEU A 54 5.30 -15.13 -15.58
CA LEU A 54 6.49 -15.37 -14.76
C LEU A 54 6.17 -15.39 -13.26
N GLN A 55 5.20 -14.59 -12.82
CA GLN A 55 4.73 -14.59 -11.43
C GLN A 55 3.98 -15.87 -11.03
N LYS A 56 3.38 -16.59 -12.00
CA LYS A 56 2.73 -17.89 -11.73
C LYS A 56 3.73 -19.01 -11.52
N ILE A 57 4.95 -18.86 -12.05
CA ILE A 57 6.05 -19.81 -11.82
C ILE A 57 6.55 -19.59 -10.40
N LYS A 58 6.26 -20.58 -9.54
CA LYS A 58 6.73 -20.62 -8.16
C LYS A 58 8.21 -20.95 -8.16
N SER A 59 9.06 -19.95 -8.03
CA SER A 59 10.48 -20.17 -7.82
C SER A 59 10.72 -20.58 -6.36
N GLU A 60 11.47 -21.67 -6.15
CA GLU A 60 11.84 -22.16 -4.81
C GLU A 60 12.82 -21.24 -4.05
N GLY A 61 13.13 -20.06 -4.58
CA GLY A 61 13.98 -19.08 -3.89
C GLY A 61 13.85 -17.63 -4.37
N GLY A 62 12.88 -17.33 -5.22
CA GLY A 62 12.78 -16.02 -5.88
C GLY A 62 11.59 -15.20 -5.40
N SER A 63 11.89 -14.00 -4.90
CA SER A 63 10.93 -13.02 -4.38
C SER A 63 9.91 -12.58 -5.43
N SER A 64 8.88 -13.42 -5.57
CA SER A 64 7.59 -13.04 -6.13
C SER A 64 7.16 -11.73 -5.50
N THR A 65 7.00 -10.72 -6.33
CA THR A 65 6.45 -9.41 -5.99
C THR A 65 4.96 -9.44 -5.63
N GLY A 66 4.43 -10.62 -5.31
CA GLY A 66 3.43 -10.85 -4.27
C GLY A 66 4.13 -11.38 -3.01
N GLY A 67 4.56 -10.46 -2.13
CA GLY A 67 5.39 -10.77 -0.97
C GLY A 67 4.84 -11.90 -0.10
N THR A 68 5.64 -12.95 0.09
CA THR A 68 5.37 -14.07 1.00
C THR A 68 5.44 -13.66 2.48
N GLY A 69 5.92 -12.46 2.76
CA GLY A 69 6.00 -11.86 4.09
C GLY A 69 5.15 -10.58 4.22
N PRO A 70 5.01 -10.03 5.43
CA PRO A 70 4.30 -8.78 5.64
C PRO A 70 5.05 -7.62 4.99
N THR A 71 4.31 -6.61 4.52
CA THR A 71 4.94 -5.36 4.08
C THR A 71 5.67 -4.68 5.25
N LYS A 72 6.71 -3.88 4.97
CA LYS A 72 7.43 -3.10 5.99
C LYS A 72 6.48 -2.28 6.88
N LYS A 73 5.42 -1.72 6.27
CA LYS A 73 4.39 -0.96 6.98
C LYS A 73 3.60 -1.84 7.96
N GLN A 74 3.19 -3.04 7.55
CA GLN A 74 2.51 -3.99 8.43
C GLN A 74 3.41 -4.43 9.58
N LYS A 75 4.69 -4.75 9.32
CA LYS A 75 5.65 -5.09 10.38
C LYS A 75 5.78 -3.98 11.42
N SER A 76 5.93 -2.74 10.96
CA SER A 76 5.99 -1.58 11.85
C SER A 76 4.69 -1.39 12.64
N PHE A 77 3.53 -1.57 12.01
CA PHE A 77 2.24 -1.48 12.68
C PHE A 77 2.06 -2.54 13.76
N ILE A 78 2.36 -3.80 13.45
CA ILE A 78 2.29 -4.93 14.39
C ILE A 78 3.23 -4.71 15.57
N SER A 79 4.43 -4.18 15.33
CA SER A 79 5.37 -3.80 16.40
C SER A 79 4.78 -2.71 17.30
N ASN A 80 4.25 -1.64 16.71
CA ASN A 80 3.67 -0.52 17.47
C ASN A 80 2.40 -0.88 18.25
N LEU A 81 1.63 -1.88 17.79
CA LEU A 81 0.44 -2.36 18.47
C LEU A 81 0.74 -3.34 19.61
N GLN A 82 1.99 -3.80 19.75
CA GLN A 82 2.43 -4.67 20.84
C GLN A 82 2.97 -3.87 22.04
N ASP A 83 2.28 -2.78 22.38
CA ASP A 83 2.57 -1.85 23.48
C ASP A 83 1.98 -2.31 24.84
N SER A 84 1.45 -3.53 24.94
CA SER A 84 0.97 -4.12 26.20
C SER A 84 1.14 -5.64 26.21
N GLU A 85 1.28 -6.23 27.41
CA GLU A 85 1.41 -7.68 27.60
C GLU A 85 0.24 -8.47 26.98
N GLU A 86 -0.99 -7.96 27.08
CA GLU A 86 -2.16 -8.61 26.47
C GLU A 86 -2.03 -8.71 24.94
N ARG A 87 -1.56 -7.66 24.28
CA ARG A 87 -1.38 -7.60 22.82
C ARG A 87 -0.18 -8.41 22.35
N ILE A 88 0.89 -8.46 23.15
CA ILE A 88 2.04 -9.35 22.92
C ILE A 88 1.58 -10.81 23.01
N ALA A 89 0.84 -11.18 24.06
CA ALA A 89 0.31 -12.52 24.25
C ALA A 89 -0.65 -12.94 23.12
N TYR A 90 -1.50 -12.02 22.65
CA TYR A 90 -2.36 -12.27 21.50
C TYR A 90 -1.57 -12.56 20.23
N THR A 91 -0.53 -11.77 19.94
CA THR A 91 0.34 -11.99 18.78
C THR A 91 0.98 -13.37 18.83
N ARG A 92 1.54 -13.77 19.98
CA ARG A 92 2.14 -15.11 20.16
C ARG A 92 1.12 -16.22 19.91
N LYS A 93 -0.07 -16.11 20.48
CA LYS A 93 -1.15 -17.10 20.30
C LYS A 93 -1.63 -17.18 18.84
N TYR A 94 -1.69 -16.04 18.16
CA TYR A 94 -2.04 -15.99 16.73
C TYR A 94 -0.98 -16.71 15.88
N LEU A 95 0.30 -16.45 16.14
CA LEU A 95 1.42 -17.10 15.45
C LEU A 95 1.43 -18.61 15.70
N GLU A 96 1.28 -19.03 16.96
CA GLU A 96 1.22 -20.44 17.34
C GLU A 96 0.08 -21.19 16.64
N LYS A 97 -1.13 -20.59 16.61
CA LYS A 97 -2.28 -21.17 15.91
C LYS A 97 -2.06 -21.27 14.40
N ALA A 98 -1.29 -20.36 13.83
CA ALA A 98 -0.92 -20.37 12.42
C ALA A 98 0.28 -21.29 12.11
N GLY A 99 0.90 -21.91 13.13
CA GLY A 99 2.11 -22.74 12.98
C GLY A 99 3.37 -21.93 12.64
N LYS A 100 3.42 -20.66 13.04
CA LYS A 100 4.47 -19.70 12.68
C LYS A 100 5.27 -19.29 13.90
N LYS A 101 6.57 -19.03 13.70
CA LYS A 101 7.49 -18.62 14.78
C LYS A 101 7.62 -17.11 14.89
N SER A 102 7.36 -16.38 13.80
CA SER A 102 7.55 -14.94 13.75
C SER A 102 6.54 -14.23 12.85
N VAL A 103 6.39 -12.93 13.07
CA VAL A 103 5.58 -12.05 12.21
C VAL A 103 6.11 -12.03 10.78
N ASP A 104 7.41 -12.23 10.59
CA ASP A 104 8.04 -12.25 9.27
C ASP A 104 7.58 -13.42 8.39
N GLU A 105 7.08 -14.49 9.00
CA GLU A 105 6.54 -15.67 8.32
C GLU A 105 5.06 -15.49 7.93
N LEU A 106 4.41 -14.39 8.33
CA LEU A 106 3.03 -14.09 7.94
C LEU A 106 2.99 -13.58 6.51
N ASN A 107 2.05 -14.08 5.71
CA ASN A 107 1.73 -13.42 4.45
C ASN A 107 0.99 -12.10 4.70
N VAL A 108 0.86 -11.28 3.67
CA VAL A 108 0.20 -9.96 3.75
C VAL A 108 -1.21 -10.04 4.35
N LYS A 109 -1.99 -11.08 4.03
CA LYS A 109 -3.37 -11.23 4.52
C LYS A 109 -3.41 -11.57 6.00
N GLU A 110 -2.57 -12.49 6.45
CA GLU A 110 -2.48 -12.87 7.86
C GLU A 110 -1.93 -11.72 8.71
N ALA A 111 -0.96 -10.96 8.18
CA ALA A 111 -0.46 -9.76 8.84
C ALA A 111 -1.57 -8.71 9.02
N SER A 112 -2.44 -8.53 8.02
CA SER A 112 -3.61 -7.65 8.16
C SER A 112 -4.60 -8.16 9.21
N LEU A 113 -4.92 -9.46 9.20
CA LEU A 113 -5.82 -10.05 10.20
C LEU A 113 -5.28 -9.94 11.63
N LEU A 114 -3.97 -10.12 11.80
CA LEU A 114 -3.31 -9.90 13.09
C LEU A 114 -3.41 -8.44 13.54
N ILE A 115 -3.21 -7.48 12.63
CA ILE A 115 -3.39 -6.05 12.93
C ILE A 115 -4.81 -5.76 13.40
N ASP A 116 -5.82 -6.28 12.69
CA ASP A 116 -7.22 -6.08 13.06
C ASP A 116 -7.51 -6.60 14.48
N GLY A 117 -7.08 -7.83 14.77
CA GLY A 117 -7.24 -8.43 16.11
C GLY A 117 -6.50 -7.67 17.22
N LEU A 118 -5.31 -7.13 16.91
CA LEU A 118 -4.57 -6.28 17.85
C LEU A 118 -5.25 -4.93 18.09
N MET A 119 -5.89 -4.35 17.07
CA MET A 119 -6.66 -3.13 17.21
C MET A 119 -7.93 -3.33 18.05
N GLU A 120 -8.63 -4.45 17.89
CA GLU A 120 -9.79 -4.80 18.73
C GLU A 120 -9.40 -4.91 20.21
N LYS A 121 -8.25 -5.53 20.50
CA LYS A 121 -7.71 -5.65 21.86
C LYS A 121 -7.16 -4.37 22.45
N LYS A 122 -7.09 -3.29 21.68
CA LYS A 122 -6.83 -1.96 22.25
C LYS A 122 -8.04 -1.43 23.04
N GLY A 123 -9.18 -2.12 23.01
CA GLY A 123 -10.40 -1.72 23.71
C GLY A 123 -11.11 -0.55 23.01
N ASP A 124 -10.79 -0.31 21.75
CA ASP A 124 -11.32 0.82 20.97
C ASP A 124 -12.13 0.28 19.78
N PRO A 125 -13.37 -0.23 20.03
CA PRO A 125 -14.22 -0.86 19.02
C PRO A 125 -14.71 0.10 17.91
N GLN A 126 -14.30 1.37 17.93
CA GLN A 126 -14.57 2.36 16.89
C GLN A 126 -13.43 2.57 15.88
N ARG A 127 -12.29 1.84 16.00
CA ARG A 127 -11.15 1.99 15.07
C ARG A 127 -11.23 1.15 13.79
N THR A 128 -12.25 0.31 13.62
CA THR A 128 -12.47 -0.40 12.36
C THR A 128 -13.15 0.53 11.34
N ARG A 129 -12.39 0.88 10.27
CA ARG A 129 -12.70 1.72 9.09
C ARG A 129 -12.29 3.20 9.08
N ALA A 130 -11.86 3.81 10.20
CA ALA A 130 -11.52 5.26 10.23
C ALA A 130 -10.02 5.60 10.43
N GLN A 131 -9.09 4.64 10.49
CA GLN A 131 -7.68 4.90 10.82
C GLN A 131 -6.73 5.05 9.62
N THR A 132 -7.11 5.90 8.66
CA THR A 132 -6.14 6.72 7.91
C THR A 132 -6.29 8.20 8.20
N ASP A 133 -7.08 8.58 9.20
CA ASP A 133 -7.31 9.98 9.55
C ASP A 133 -6.30 10.53 10.55
N PHE A 134 -5.03 10.38 10.19
CA PHE A 134 -3.97 11.19 10.77
C PHE A 134 -4.29 12.67 10.57
N GLN A 135 -3.70 13.52 11.41
CA GLN A 135 -3.69 14.97 11.21
C GLN A 135 -3.32 15.30 9.75
N ALA A 136 -3.98 16.34 9.22
CA ALA A 136 -3.72 16.80 7.87
C ALA A 136 -2.22 17.05 7.66
N THR A 137 -1.70 16.62 6.51
CA THR A 137 -0.29 16.83 6.21
C THR A 137 -0.01 18.32 6.02
N PRO A 138 1.22 18.80 6.31
CA PRO A 138 1.59 20.20 6.03
C PRO A 138 1.33 20.61 4.58
N LYS A 139 1.47 19.68 3.63
CA LYS A 139 1.15 19.89 2.22
C LYS A 139 -0.34 20.17 1.98
N GLN A 140 -1.23 19.42 2.62
CA GLN A 140 -2.67 19.65 2.52
C GLN A 140 -3.08 20.98 3.17
N ILE A 141 -2.54 21.30 4.35
CA ILE A 141 -2.79 22.58 5.03
C ILE A 141 -2.34 23.75 4.14
N ASN A 142 -1.13 23.68 3.58
CA ASN A 142 -0.62 24.71 2.68
C ASN A 142 -1.44 24.82 1.40
N TYR A 143 -1.95 23.71 0.88
CA TYR A 143 -2.80 23.72 -0.30
C TYR A 143 -4.15 24.38 -0.02
N ILE A 144 -4.80 24.08 1.11
CA ILE A 144 -6.02 24.77 1.55
C ILE A 144 -5.77 26.28 1.68
N LYS A 145 -4.67 26.69 2.33
CA LYS A 145 -4.28 28.11 2.41
C LYS A 145 -4.10 28.75 1.04
N SER A 146 -3.52 28.02 0.07
CA SER A 146 -3.35 28.53 -1.31
C SER A 146 -4.65 28.68 -2.09
N LEU A 147 -5.72 27.97 -1.69
CA LEU A 147 -7.05 28.04 -2.30
C LEU A 147 -7.91 29.15 -1.69
N GLN A 148 -7.58 29.66 -0.49
CA GLN A 148 -8.29 30.76 0.18
C GLN A 148 -7.95 32.14 -0.42
N LYS A 149 -8.17 32.32 -1.72
CA LYS A 149 -7.79 33.54 -2.44
C LYS A 149 -8.80 34.68 -2.28
N SER A 150 -10.05 34.37 -1.92
CA SER A 150 -11.11 35.35 -1.71
C SER A 150 -11.73 35.24 -0.31
N GLU A 151 -12.43 36.30 0.13
CA GLU A 151 -13.19 36.26 1.39
C GLU A 151 -14.29 35.17 1.39
N LYS A 152 -14.82 34.83 0.21
CA LYS A 152 -15.81 33.75 0.05
C LYS A 152 -15.18 32.39 0.40
N ASP A 153 -13.96 32.15 -0.07
CA ASP A 153 -13.22 30.90 0.17
C ASP A 153 -12.85 30.77 1.66
N GLN A 154 -12.45 31.88 2.28
CA GLN A 154 -12.17 31.92 3.72
C GLN A 154 -13.42 31.60 4.54
N LYS A 155 -14.58 32.16 4.18
CA LYS A 155 -15.86 31.84 4.84
C LYS A 155 -16.24 30.36 4.73
N ILE A 156 -16.05 29.74 3.56
CA ILE A 156 -16.31 28.30 3.37
C ILE A 156 -15.48 27.46 4.35
N VAL A 157 -14.20 27.78 4.52
CA VAL A 157 -13.35 27.05 5.46
C VAL A 157 -13.74 27.32 6.91
N THR A 158 -14.01 28.57 7.28
CA THR A 158 -14.40 28.93 8.65
C THR A 158 -15.73 28.28 9.05
N GLU A 159 -16.72 28.26 8.16
CA GLU A 159 -18.01 27.59 8.40
C GLU A 159 -17.84 26.08 8.55
N TYR A 160 -17.00 25.47 7.71
CA TYR A 160 -16.70 24.05 7.81
C TYR A 160 -15.96 23.69 9.10
N LEU A 161 -14.95 24.47 9.50
CA LEU A 161 -14.25 24.27 10.78
C LEU A 161 -15.21 24.40 11.96
N LYS A 162 -16.12 25.38 11.92
CA LYS A 162 -17.14 25.58 12.95
C LYS A 162 -18.12 24.41 13.04
N SER A 163 -18.54 23.84 11.90
CA SER A 163 -19.50 22.73 11.89
C SER A 163 -18.91 21.43 12.46
N ILE A 164 -17.59 21.26 12.36
CA ILE A 164 -16.85 20.12 12.95
C ILE A 164 -16.23 20.44 14.32
N GLY A 165 -16.49 21.63 14.88
CA GLY A 165 -16.03 22.03 16.22
C GLY A 165 -14.54 22.32 16.34
N LYS A 166 -13.84 22.63 15.24
CA LYS A 166 -12.39 22.89 15.21
C LYS A 166 -12.08 24.38 15.07
N LYS A 167 -10.97 24.82 15.66
CA LYS A 167 -10.57 26.23 15.70
C LYS A 167 -9.61 26.60 14.57
N SER A 168 -8.83 25.64 14.09
CA SER A 168 -7.81 25.89 13.08
C SER A 168 -7.62 24.72 12.12
N LEU A 169 -6.96 25.00 10.99
CA LEU A 169 -6.56 23.97 10.01
C LEU A 169 -5.53 22.98 10.58
N ASP A 170 -4.86 23.33 11.67
CA ASP A 170 -3.89 22.42 12.29
C ASP A 170 -4.60 21.31 13.08
N GLU A 171 -5.87 21.50 13.47
CA GLU A 171 -6.64 20.51 14.21
C GLU A 171 -7.35 19.49 13.30
N ILE A 172 -7.30 19.69 11.98
CA ILE A 172 -8.09 18.89 11.03
C ILE A 172 -7.39 17.57 10.67
N THR A 173 -8.19 16.58 10.32
CA THR A 173 -7.73 15.29 9.80
C THR A 173 -7.48 15.36 8.29
N ARG A 174 -6.82 14.34 7.73
CA ARG A 174 -6.60 14.23 6.29
C ARG A 174 -7.90 14.17 5.47
N THR A 175 -8.94 13.51 5.98
CA THR A 175 -10.24 13.39 5.32
C THR A 175 -10.96 14.73 5.35
N GLU A 176 -10.98 15.40 6.51
CA GLU A 176 -11.53 16.75 6.61
C GLU A 176 -10.79 17.74 5.70
N ALA A 177 -9.46 17.63 5.61
CA ALA A 177 -8.67 18.44 4.69
C ALA A 177 -9.07 18.19 3.22
N SER A 178 -9.28 16.94 2.82
CA SER A 178 -9.77 16.60 1.48
C SER A 178 -11.17 17.16 1.22
N THR A 179 -12.08 17.08 2.19
CA THR A 179 -13.44 17.66 2.07
C THR A 179 -13.40 19.18 1.92
N ILE A 180 -12.52 19.87 2.66
CA ILE A 180 -12.32 21.32 2.50
C ILE A 180 -11.79 21.63 1.10
N ILE A 181 -10.81 20.86 0.61
CA ILE A 181 -10.24 21.03 -0.73
C ILE A 181 -11.31 20.87 -1.81
N GLU A 182 -12.19 19.87 -1.69
CA GLU A 182 -13.29 19.68 -2.64
C GLU A 182 -14.25 20.87 -2.64
N LYS A 183 -14.64 21.38 -1.47
CA LYS A 183 -15.53 22.54 -1.33
C LYS A 183 -14.93 23.83 -1.91
N LEU A 184 -13.61 23.98 -1.88
CA LEU A 184 -12.88 25.16 -2.40
C LEU A 184 -12.59 25.09 -3.90
N LYS A 185 -12.78 23.94 -4.54
CA LYS A 185 -12.56 23.74 -5.99
C LYS A 185 -13.83 23.92 -6.82
N ILE A 186 -14.97 24.14 -6.15
CA ILE A 186 -16.29 24.40 -6.76
C ILE A 186 -16.44 25.91 -6.96
#